data_AF-A0A841E8E1-F1
#
_entry.id   AF-A0A841E8E1-F1
#
_cell.length_a   1.000
_cell.length_b   1.000
_cell.length_c   1.000
_cell.angle_alpha   90.00
_cell.angle_beta   90.00
_cell.angle_gamma   90.00
#
_symmetry.space_group_name_H-M   'P 1'
#
loop_
_entity.id
_entity.type
_entity.pdbx_description
1 polymer ?
#
loop_
_entity_poly.entity_id
_entity_poly.type
_entity_poly.pdbx_seq_one_letter_code
_entity_poly.pdbx_strand_id
1 'polypeptide(L)'
;MTELIATCVVCDELITAIEWKNGGEVSWELIHRSDADHDPVPAPGSFAEAVKRCDFCSALNPPWRFVTRGAFEMLTVTDEASFVHKDDSAWAACAPCKRLVVKRAKDRLAHRAMLDLRKARPGLGEEFYRLAEQQIRAAHEGFFECHPGAPERLES
;
A
#
# COMPACT_ATOMS: atom_id res chain seq x y z
N MET A 1 -3.92 -1.35 -21.97
CA MET A 1 -4.75 -2.33 -21.27
C MET A 1 -5.40 -1.59 -20.12
N THR A 2 -6.73 -1.56 -20.07
CA THR A 2 -7.45 -0.98 -18.93
C THR A 2 -7.25 -1.94 -17.76
N GLU A 3 -6.54 -1.50 -16.73
CA GLU A 3 -6.35 -2.27 -15.52
C GLU A 3 -7.74 -2.50 -14.88
N LEU A 4 -8.16 -3.75 -14.77
CA LEU A 4 -9.43 -4.12 -14.13
C LEU A 4 -9.24 -3.95 -12.63
N ILE A 5 -9.77 -2.84 -12.11
CA ILE A 5 -9.74 -2.54 -10.69
C ILE A 5 -11.02 -3.08 -10.06
N ALA A 6 -10.86 -3.81 -8.96
CA ALA A 6 -11.97 -4.22 -8.12
C ALA A 6 -12.11 -3.27 -6.93
N THR A 7 -13.32 -2.75 -6.72
CA THR A 7 -13.68 -2.05 -5.49
C THR A 7 -14.68 -2.88 -4.70
N CYS A 8 -14.74 -2.67 -3.39
CA CYS A 8 -15.76 -3.31 -2.57
C CYS A 8 -17.07 -2.53 -2.65
N VAL A 9 -18.19 -3.19 -3.00
CA VAL A 9 -19.51 -2.53 -3.10
C VAL A 9 -20.04 -1.98 -1.77
N VAL A 10 -19.45 -2.41 -0.65
CA VAL A 10 -19.90 -2.02 0.70
C VAL A 10 -19.25 -0.73 1.16
N CYS A 11 -17.96 -0.54 0.86
CA CYS A 11 -17.15 0.55 1.41
C CYS A 11 -16.37 1.36 0.36
N ASP A 12 -16.52 1.03 -0.92
CA ASP A 12 -15.84 1.64 -2.07
C ASP A 12 -14.30 1.62 -2.02
N GLU A 13 -13.72 0.81 -1.13
CA GLU A 13 -12.27 0.63 -1.03
C GLU A 13 -11.74 -0.27 -2.15
N LEU A 14 -10.52 0.00 -2.61
CA LEU A 14 -9.80 -0.87 -3.54
C LEU A 14 -9.56 -2.24 -2.90
N ILE A 15 -9.95 -3.30 -3.61
CA ILE A 15 -9.66 -4.67 -3.24
C ILE A 15 -8.32 -5.06 -3.87
N THR A 16 -7.44 -5.63 -3.04
CA THR A 16 -6.16 -6.18 -3.48
C THR A 16 -6.25 -7.70 -3.47
N ALA A 17 -5.77 -8.35 -4.53
CA ALA A 17 -5.63 -9.81 -4.57
C ALA A 17 -4.21 -10.18 -4.09
N ILE A 18 -4.14 -11.05 -3.09
CA ILE A 18 -2.88 -11.66 -2.61
C ILE A 18 -2.80 -13.07 -3.16
N GLU A 19 -1.67 -13.37 -3.82
CA GLU A 19 -1.31 -14.73 -4.25
C GLU A 19 -0.56 -15.43 -3.11
N TRP A 20 -1.11 -16.54 -2.64
CA TRP A 20 -0.49 -17.41 -1.64
C TRP A 20 0.13 -18.64 -2.32
N LYS A 21 1.34 -19.03 -1.89
CA LYS A 21 2.05 -20.22 -2.38
C LYS A 21 2.43 -21.15 -1.24
N ASN A 22 1.78 -22.31 -1.18
CA ASN A 22 2.01 -23.32 -0.15
C ASN A 22 2.32 -24.68 -0.79
N GLY A 23 3.57 -25.13 -0.71
CA GLY A 23 3.96 -26.47 -1.16
C GLY A 23 3.67 -26.79 -2.64
N GLY A 24 3.54 -25.77 -3.51
CA GLY A 24 3.18 -25.92 -4.91
C GLY A 24 1.72 -25.64 -5.26
N GLU A 25 0.86 -25.47 -4.26
CA GLU A 25 -0.51 -24.98 -4.43
C GLU A 25 -0.53 -23.45 -4.49
N VAL A 26 -1.33 -22.90 -5.41
CA VAL A 26 -1.57 -21.46 -5.55
C VAL A 26 -3.01 -21.15 -5.17
N SER A 27 -3.20 -20.28 -4.19
CA SER A 27 -4.51 -19.75 -3.83
C SER A 27 -4.51 -18.22 -3.85
N TRP A 28 -5.71 -17.64 -3.91
CA TRP A 28 -5.91 -16.20 -3.98
C TRP A 28 -6.81 -15.75 -2.84
N GLU A 29 -6.40 -14.70 -2.14
CA GLU A 29 -7.22 -14.03 -1.14
C GLU A 29 -7.49 -12.60 -1.59
N LEU A 30 -8.75 -12.20 -1.54
CA LEU A 30 -9.13 -10.81 -1.73
C LEU A 30 -9.12 -10.14 -0.37
N ILE A 31 -8.45 -9.00 -0.25
CA ILE A 31 -8.41 -8.22 0.99
C ILE A 31 -8.72 -6.75 0.73
N HIS A 32 -9.27 -6.10 1.75
CA HIS A 32 -9.33 -4.64 1.81
C HIS A 32 -7.92 -4.08 2.06
N ARG A 33 -7.64 -2.87 1.57
CA ARG A 33 -6.42 -2.12 1.96
C ARG A 33 -6.47 -1.62 3.41
N SER A 34 -7.60 -1.73 4.10
CA SER A 34 -7.77 -1.39 5.51
C SER A 34 -8.54 -2.45 6.28
N ASP A 35 -8.69 -2.29 7.61
CA ASP A 35 -9.63 -3.13 8.35
C ASP A 35 -11.05 -2.74 7.94
N ALA A 36 -11.68 -3.61 7.16
CA ALA A 36 -13.12 -3.58 7.02
C ALA A 36 -13.72 -4.58 8.02
N ASP A 37 -14.90 -4.25 8.54
CA ASP A 37 -15.70 -5.14 9.40
C ASP A 37 -16.54 -6.14 8.59
N HIS A 38 -16.23 -6.28 7.29
CA HIS A 38 -16.89 -7.17 6.36
C HIS A 38 -15.88 -7.81 5.40
N ASP A 39 -16.28 -8.93 4.80
CA ASP A 39 -15.52 -9.57 3.72
C ASP A 39 -15.56 -8.71 2.44
N PRO A 40 -14.53 -8.75 1.58
CA PRO A 40 -14.53 -8.00 0.34
C PRO A 40 -15.53 -8.56 -0.65
N VAL A 41 -16.38 -7.67 -1.18
CA VAL A 41 -17.39 -8.00 -2.20
C VAL A 41 -17.02 -7.26 -3.48
N PRO A 42 -16.23 -7.88 -4.38
CA PRO A 42 -15.67 -7.20 -5.54
C PRO A 42 -16.72 -6.85 -6.59
N ALA A 43 -16.69 -5.60 -7.03
CA ALA A 43 -17.35 -5.13 -8.24
C ALA A 43 -16.34 -4.39 -9.15
N PRO A 44 -16.63 -4.30 -10.46
CA PRO A 44 -15.88 -3.42 -11.34
C PRO A 44 -15.89 -2.00 -10.80
N GLY A 45 -14.72 -1.44 -10.54
CA GLY A 45 -14.56 -0.10 -9.98
C GLY A 45 -13.83 0.84 -10.92
N SER A 46 -14.05 2.14 -10.72
CA SER A 46 -13.21 3.19 -11.29
C SER A 46 -12.10 3.54 -10.31
N PHE A 47 -10.85 3.62 -10.79
CA PHE A 47 -9.78 4.18 -9.97
C PHE A 47 -10.12 5.60 -9.48
N ALA A 48 -10.91 6.38 -10.23
CA ALA A 48 -11.27 7.73 -9.85
C ALA A 48 -12.24 7.78 -8.65
N GLU A 49 -13.10 6.77 -8.52
CA GLU A 49 -14.19 6.72 -7.54
C GLU A 49 -13.81 5.96 -6.27
N ALA A 50 -12.82 5.07 -6.35
CA ALA A 50 -12.37 4.29 -5.20
C ALA A 50 -11.75 5.17 -4.10
N VAL A 51 -11.97 4.79 -2.84
CA VAL A 51 -11.29 5.42 -1.69
C VAL A 51 -9.79 5.17 -1.81
N LYS A 52 -9.06 6.22 -2.21
CA LYS A 52 -7.59 6.16 -2.35
C LYS A 52 -6.94 6.33 -0.98
N ARG A 53 -5.89 5.56 -0.75
CA ARG A 53 -5.01 5.72 0.40
C ARG A 53 -3.63 6.08 -0.06
N CYS A 54 -2.94 6.89 0.74
CA CYS A 54 -1.55 7.21 0.50
C CYS A 54 -0.70 5.96 0.73
N ASP A 55 0.04 5.49 -0.27
CA ASP A 55 0.85 4.27 -0.18
C ASP A 55 2.00 4.39 0.84
N PHE A 56 2.30 5.60 1.31
CA PHE A 56 3.33 5.84 2.33
C PHE A 56 2.82 5.85 3.78
N CYS A 57 1.53 6.03 4.01
CA CYS A 57 1.01 6.24 5.37
C CYS A 57 -0.47 5.90 5.58
N SER A 58 -1.13 5.42 4.53
CA SER A 58 -2.54 5.04 4.49
C SER A 58 -3.56 6.17 4.73
N ALA A 59 -3.11 7.44 4.74
CA ALA A 59 -3.99 8.60 4.79
C ALA A 59 -4.95 8.65 3.59
N LEU A 60 -6.21 9.02 3.84
CA LEU A 60 -7.27 9.03 2.82
C LEU A 60 -7.07 10.12 1.76
N ASN A 61 -7.57 9.85 0.55
CA ASN A 61 -7.69 10.75 -0.59
C ASN A 61 -6.39 11.53 -0.92
N PRO A 62 -5.26 10.85 -1.14
CA PRO A 62 -4.02 11.48 -1.57
C PRO A 62 -4.20 12.22 -2.91
N PRO A 63 -3.86 13.52 -3.01
CA PRO A 63 -4.05 14.30 -4.24
C PRO A 63 -2.84 14.23 -5.19
N TRP A 64 -1.83 13.44 -4.88
CA TRP A 64 -0.61 13.32 -5.68
C TRP A 64 -0.34 11.86 -6.05
N ARG A 65 0.39 11.66 -7.14
CA ARG A 65 0.94 10.37 -7.56
C ARG A 65 2.41 10.50 -7.93
N PHE A 66 3.18 9.46 -7.66
CA PHE A 66 4.51 9.23 -8.20
C PHE A 66 4.47 8.02 -9.12
N VAL A 67 5.14 8.10 -10.25
CA VAL A 67 5.38 6.95 -11.12
C VAL A 67 6.85 6.56 -11.03
N THR A 68 7.14 5.31 -10.70
CA THR A 68 8.50 4.77 -10.67
C THR A 68 8.94 4.31 -12.06
N ARG A 69 10.26 4.21 -12.29
CA ARG A 69 10.84 3.76 -13.57
C ARG A 69 10.98 2.25 -13.67
N GLY A 70 10.66 1.53 -12.60
CA GLY A 70 10.65 0.09 -12.52
C GLY A 70 9.71 -0.37 -11.43
N ALA A 71 9.43 -1.67 -11.41
CA ALA A 71 8.65 -2.32 -10.37
C ALA A 71 9.58 -3.12 -9.45
N PHE A 72 9.11 -3.39 -8.24
CA PHE A 72 9.75 -4.31 -7.30
C PHE A 72 8.72 -5.26 -6.70
N GLU A 73 9.19 -6.38 -6.17
CA GLU A 73 8.35 -7.34 -5.48
C GLU A 73 8.74 -7.36 -4.01
N MET A 74 7.76 -7.23 -3.12
CA MET A 74 7.94 -7.41 -1.69
C MET A 74 7.53 -8.83 -1.32
N LEU A 75 8.53 -9.65 -0.94
CA LEU A 75 8.30 -10.96 -0.36
C LEU A 75 8.17 -10.82 1.15
N THR A 76 7.02 -11.21 1.69
CA THR A 76 6.84 -11.40 3.13
C THR A 76 6.82 -12.89 3.41
N VAL A 77 7.66 -13.32 4.34
CA VAL A 77 7.74 -14.72 4.80
C VAL A 77 7.36 -14.75 6.27
N THR A 78 6.41 -15.61 6.62
CA THR A 78 6.07 -16.00 7.99
C THR A 78 6.43 -17.47 8.18
N ASP A 79 6.34 -17.98 9.41
CA ASP A 79 6.61 -19.40 9.71
C ASP A 79 5.63 -20.34 8.97
N GLU A 80 4.45 -19.84 8.58
CA GLU A 80 3.36 -20.64 8.03
C GLU A 80 3.14 -20.41 6.53
N ALA A 81 3.56 -19.26 6.00
CA ALA A 81 3.26 -18.88 4.63
C ALA A 81 4.25 -17.87 4.06
N SER A 82 4.26 -17.74 2.74
CA SER A 82 4.90 -16.62 2.06
C SER A 82 3.93 -15.97 1.08
N PHE A 83 3.97 -14.64 1.01
CA PHE A 83 3.19 -13.90 0.02
C PHE A 83 4.07 -12.86 -0.67
N VAL A 84 3.77 -12.65 -1.95
CA VAL A 84 4.48 -11.70 -2.81
C VAL A 84 3.52 -10.57 -3.16
N HIS A 85 3.88 -9.35 -2.77
CA HIS A 85 3.20 -8.15 -3.23
C HIS A 85 4.01 -7.52 -4.37
N LYS A 86 3.39 -7.37 -5.54
CA LYS A 86 4.01 -6.70 -6.69
C LYS A 86 3.66 -5.23 -6.68
N ASP A 87 4.68 -4.38 -6.75
CA ASP A 87 4.51 -2.96 -6.99
C ASP A 87 3.92 -2.70 -8.38
N ASP A 88 2.91 -1.84 -8.46
CA ASP A 88 2.25 -1.41 -9.71
C ASP A 88 2.95 -0.19 -10.35
N SER A 89 4.07 0.24 -9.77
CA SER A 89 4.86 1.41 -10.18
C SER A 89 4.14 2.76 -10.03
N ALA A 90 2.99 2.82 -9.33
CA ALA A 90 2.17 4.01 -9.19
C ALA A 90 1.76 4.28 -7.72
N TRP A 91 2.45 5.21 -7.07
CA TRP A 91 2.28 5.50 -5.65
C TRP A 91 1.52 6.80 -5.40
N ALA A 92 0.34 6.71 -4.82
CA ALA A 92 -0.44 7.82 -4.34
C ALA A 92 0.17 8.42 -3.05
N ALA A 93 0.26 9.75 -3.00
CA ALA A 93 0.87 10.47 -1.89
C ALA A 93 -0.03 11.59 -1.34
N CYS A 94 -0.21 11.60 -0.02
CA CYS A 94 -0.76 12.76 0.67
C CYS A 94 0.26 13.92 0.63
N ALA A 95 -0.20 15.16 0.81
CA ALA A 95 0.69 16.32 0.73
C ALA A 95 1.91 16.27 1.69
N PRO A 96 1.79 15.80 2.95
CA PRO A 96 2.94 15.56 3.82
C PRO A 96 3.95 14.54 3.25
N CYS A 97 3.49 13.37 2.82
CA CYS A 97 4.37 12.32 2.29
C CYS A 97 5.03 12.77 0.98
N LYS A 98 4.29 13.47 0.09
CA LYS A 98 4.87 14.09 -1.11
C LYS A 98 6.06 15.00 -0.80
N ARG A 99 5.96 15.83 0.26
CA ARG A 99 7.07 16.71 0.66
C ARG A 99 8.28 15.93 1.17
N LEU A 100 8.06 14.85 1.91
CA LEU A 100 9.12 13.98 2.43
C LEU A 100 9.80 13.19 1.31
N VAL A 101 9.02 12.68 0.34
CA VAL A 101 9.53 11.99 -0.85
C VAL A 101 10.41 12.91 -1.70
N VAL A 102 9.95 14.12 -2.01
CA VAL A 102 10.74 15.11 -2.77
C VAL A 102 12.05 15.46 -2.06
N LYS A 103 12.04 15.51 -0.72
CA LYS A 103 13.24 15.74 0.09
C LYS A 103 14.10 14.50 0.31
N ARG A 104 13.67 13.33 -0.20
CA ARG A 104 14.28 12.01 0.04
C ARG A 104 14.48 11.71 1.53
N ALA A 105 13.58 12.20 2.38
CA ALA A 105 13.66 12.07 3.84
C ALA A 105 13.08 10.72 4.31
N LYS A 106 13.75 9.61 3.95
CA LYS A 106 13.28 8.23 4.17
C LYS A 106 12.89 7.94 5.63
N ASP A 107 13.74 8.30 6.59
CA ASP A 107 13.47 8.06 8.01
C ASP A 107 12.24 8.80 8.51
N ARG A 108 12.04 10.05 8.06
CA ARG A 108 10.88 10.84 8.44
C ARG A 108 9.60 10.30 7.82
N LEU A 109 9.70 9.69 6.64
CA LEU A 109 8.59 9.05 5.95
C LEU A 109 8.14 7.80 6.71
N ALA A 110 9.08 6.90 7.05
CA ALA A 110 8.82 5.71 7.85
C ALA A 110 8.28 6.05 9.24
N HIS A 111 8.90 7.02 9.93
CA HIS A 111 8.43 7.49 11.24
C HIS A 111 6.98 7.99 11.18
N ARG A 112 6.64 8.78 10.15
CA ARG A 112 5.29 9.29 9.96
C ARG A 112 4.29 8.14 9.72
N ALA A 113 4.65 7.16 8.89
CA ALA A 113 3.82 5.99 8.65
C ALA A 113 3.56 5.20 9.93
N MET A 114 4.59 5.01 10.77
CA MET A 114 4.46 4.35 12.07
C MET A 114 3.55 5.10 13.05
N LEU A 115 3.58 6.43 13.06
CA LEU A 115 2.65 7.23 13.87
C LEU A 115 1.19 7.02 13.43
N ASP A 116 0.94 7.05 12.12
CA ASP A 116 -0.41 6.83 11.58
C ASP A 116 -0.88 5.39 11.85
N LEU A 117 0.00 4.39 11.71
CA LEU A 117 -0.29 2.99 12.03
C LEU A 117 -0.64 2.79 13.51
N ARG A 118 0.20 3.30 14.44
CA ARG A 118 -0.05 3.20 15.89
C ARG A 118 -1.37 3.86 16.29
N LYS A 119 -1.73 4.97 15.64
CA LYS A 119 -3.01 5.65 15.86
C LYS A 119 -4.19 4.82 15.33
N ALA A 120 -4.05 4.23 14.15
CA ALA A 120 -5.11 3.43 13.53
C ALA A 120 -5.32 2.09 14.24
N ARG A 121 -4.26 1.54 14.82
CA ARG A 121 -4.24 0.22 15.47
C ARG A 121 -3.70 0.32 16.90
N PRO A 122 -4.37 1.02 17.81
CA PRO A 122 -3.89 1.14 19.18
C PRO A 122 -3.93 -0.23 19.89
N GLY A 123 -2.92 -0.52 20.71
CA GLY A 123 -2.92 -1.70 21.59
C GLY A 123 -2.35 -2.98 20.98
N LEU A 124 -1.80 -2.95 19.76
CA LEU A 124 -1.00 -4.06 19.24
C LEU A 124 0.34 -4.14 19.99
N GLY A 125 0.95 -5.34 20.02
CA GLY A 125 2.20 -5.57 20.73
C GLY A 125 3.41 -4.87 20.09
N GLU A 126 4.45 -4.60 20.87
CA GLU A 126 5.67 -3.96 20.35
C GLU A 126 6.39 -4.79 19.28
N GLU A 127 6.28 -6.12 19.34
CA GLU A 127 6.79 -6.99 18.28
C GLU A 127 6.09 -6.74 16.94
N PHE A 128 4.77 -6.57 16.94
CA PHE A 128 4.01 -6.22 15.75
C PHE A 128 4.51 -4.89 15.17
N TYR A 129 4.66 -3.86 16.00
CA TYR A 129 5.11 -2.55 15.50
C TYR A 129 6.56 -2.58 15.01
N ARG A 130 7.43 -3.41 15.61
CA ARG A 130 8.80 -3.61 15.13
C ARG A 130 8.81 -4.25 13.73
N LEU A 131 8.01 -5.29 13.51
CA LEU A 131 7.87 -5.95 12.21
C LEU A 131 7.26 -5.00 11.17
N ALA A 132 6.21 -4.26 11.55
CA ALA A 132 5.59 -3.28 10.68
C ALA A 132 6.56 -2.16 10.28
N GLU A 133 7.39 -1.67 11.21
CA GLU A 133 8.41 -0.66 10.88
C GLU A 133 9.43 -1.20 9.87
N GLN A 134 9.87 -2.45 10.02
CA GLN A 134 10.78 -3.10 9.09
C GLN A 134 10.16 -3.21 7.68
N GLN A 135 8.90 -3.66 7.60
CA GLN A 135 8.19 -3.78 6.32
C GLN A 135 7.95 -2.41 5.66
N ILE A 136 7.52 -1.41 6.43
CA ILE A 136 7.32 -0.04 5.94
C ILE A 136 8.63 0.54 5.37
N ARG A 137 9.74 0.33 6.07
CA ARG A 137 11.06 0.80 5.61
C ARG A 137 11.46 0.12 4.31
N ALA A 138 11.33 -1.21 4.23
CA ALA A 138 11.64 -1.96 3.03
C ALA A 138 10.78 -1.50 1.82
N ALA A 139 9.49 -1.30 2.03
CA ALA A 139 8.58 -0.79 0.99
C ALA A 139 9.00 0.60 0.48
N HIS A 140 9.30 1.52 1.41
CA HIS A 140 9.77 2.85 1.05
C HIS A 140 11.12 2.82 0.33
N GLU A 141 12.04 1.94 0.75
CA GLU A 141 13.33 1.76 0.09
C GLU A 141 13.18 1.27 -1.33
N GLY A 142 12.39 0.21 -1.56
CA GLY A 142 12.07 -0.30 -2.89
C GLY A 142 11.51 0.77 -3.80
N PHE A 143 10.55 1.56 -3.30
CA PHE A 143 10.01 2.71 -4.04
C PHE A 143 11.12 3.69 -4.50
N PHE A 144 12.07 4.05 -3.63
CA PHE A 144 13.15 4.97 -3.99
C PHE A 144 14.20 4.35 -4.93
N GLU A 145 14.47 3.05 -4.82
CA GLU A 145 15.37 2.29 -5.69
C GLU A 145 14.80 2.17 -7.11
N CYS A 146 13.48 2.18 -7.25
CA CYS A 146 12.80 2.23 -8.53
C CYS A 146 12.75 3.64 -9.16
N HIS A 147 13.54 4.60 -8.64
CA HIS A 147 13.75 5.93 -9.22
C HIS A 147 12.44 6.69 -9.53
N PRO A 148 11.69 7.11 -8.49
CA PRO A 148 10.41 7.78 -8.66
C PRO A 148 10.59 9.12 -9.40
N GLY A 149 9.66 9.39 -10.32
CA GLY A 149 9.61 10.65 -11.06
C GLY A 149 9.18 11.84 -10.20
N ALA A 150 8.90 12.96 -10.86
CA ALA A 150 8.29 14.11 -10.21
C ALA A 150 6.85 13.79 -9.79
N PRO A 151 6.34 14.37 -8.69
CA PRO A 151 4.96 14.17 -8.27
C PRO A 151 4.00 14.84 -9.25
N GLU A 152 2.99 14.09 -9.67
CA GLU A 152 1.88 14.53 -10.50
C GLU A 152 0.66 14.79 -9.62
N ARG A 153 -0.10 15.84 -9.90
CA ARG A 153 -1.37 16.09 -9.21
C ARG A 153 -2.44 15.22 -9.85
N LEU A 154 -3.18 14.48 -9.03
CA LEU A 154 -4.36 13.76 -9.50
C LEU A 154 -5.47 14.80 -9.72
N GLU A 155 -5.95 14.90 -10.96
CA GLU A 155 -7.12 15.71 -11.28
C GLU A 155 -8.33 15.09 -10.58
N SER A 156 -9.07 15.95 -9.86
CA SER A 156 -10.31 15.63 -9.15
C SER A 156 -11.49 15.66 -10.10
#